data_AF-A0A3D1S4T2-F1
#
_entry.id   AF-A0A3D1S4T2-F1
#
_cell.length_a   1.000
_cell.length_b   1.000
_cell.length_c   1.000
_cell.angle_alpha   90.00
_cell.angle_beta   90.00
_cell.angle_gamma   90.00
#
_symmetry.space_group_name_H-M   'P 1'
#
loop_
_entity.id
_entity.type
_entity.pdbx_description
1 polymer ?
#
loop_
_entity_poly.entity_id
_entity_poly.type
_entity_poly.pdbx_seq_one_letter_code
_entity_poly.pdbx_strand_id
1 'polypeptide(L)'
;IPVANKNKKLSYKDNLELTELPLKIETLENKVSTIQAKMNEDGFYTQDFSYTQPVIDDLAACEQALEAAYARWDELEELQQS
;
A
#
# COMPACT_ATOMS: atom_id res chain seq x y z
N ILE A 1 27.53 -10.93 -15.66
CA ILE A 1 28.09 -10.67 -14.31
C ILE A 1 27.19 -11.39 -13.33
N PRO A 2 27.69 -12.28 -12.44
CA PRO A 2 26.84 -12.93 -11.46
C PRO A 2 26.66 -11.98 -10.26
N VAL A 3 25.44 -11.51 -10.02
CA VAL A 3 25.15 -10.75 -8.79
C VAL A 3 24.95 -11.73 -7.65
N ALA A 4 25.70 -11.48 -6.57
CA ALA A 4 25.86 -12.37 -5.44
C ALA A 4 24.53 -12.75 -4.80
N ASN A 5 24.20 -14.04 -4.86
CA ASN A 5 23.20 -14.65 -4.00
C ASN A 5 23.80 -14.76 -2.59
N LYS A 6 23.63 -13.71 -1.79
CA LYS A 6 23.94 -13.76 -0.35
C LYS A 6 22.65 -14.20 0.31
N ASN A 7 22.67 -15.34 1.02
CA ASN A 7 21.68 -15.72 2.03
C ASN A 7 21.33 -14.50 2.87
N LYS A 8 20.28 -13.76 2.48
CA LYS A 8 19.86 -12.54 3.16
C LYS A 8 18.82 -12.96 4.16
N LYS A 9 19.29 -13.50 5.28
CA LYS A 9 18.45 -13.54 6.48
C LYS A 9 17.95 -12.13 6.76
N LEU A 10 16.67 -12.01 7.08
CA LEU A 10 16.04 -10.74 7.45
C LEU A 10 16.85 -10.00 8.51
N SER A 11 17.04 -8.69 8.32
CA SER A 11 17.55 -7.80 9.36
C SER A 11 16.50 -7.62 10.47
N TYR A 12 16.90 -7.10 11.63
CA TYR A 12 15.95 -6.67 12.66
C TYR A 12 14.94 -5.65 12.12
N LYS A 13 15.40 -4.73 11.25
CA LYS A 13 14.54 -3.74 10.61
C LYS A 13 13.52 -4.39 9.66
N ASP A 14 13.95 -5.39 8.89
CA ASP A 14 13.07 -6.09 7.96
C ASP A 14 12.03 -6.94 8.72
N ASN A 15 12.40 -7.55 9.86
CA ASN A 15 11.45 -8.26 10.72
C ASN A 15 10.41 -7.31 11.31
N LEU A 16 10.82 -6.12 11.76
CA LEU A 16 9.89 -5.11 12.26
C LEU A 16 8.93 -4.67 11.15
N GLU A 17 9.47 -4.34 9.97
CA GLU A 17 8.67 -3.97 8.80
C GLU A 17 7.65 -5.06 8.45
N LEU A 18 8.07 -6.33 8.43
CA LEU A 18 7.19 -7.47 8.17
C LEU A 18 6.01 -7.56 9.17
N THR A 19 6.27 -7.27 10.45
CA THR A 19 5.19 -7.25 11.47
C THR A 19 4.26 -6.04 11.38
N GLU A 20 4.74 -4.92 10.82
CA GLU A 20 3.96 -3.68 10.68
C GLU A 20 3.17 -3.62 9.37
N LEU A 21 3.64 -4.32 8.33
CA LEU A 21 3.04 -4.34 6.99
C LEU A 21 1.57 -4.77 6.98
N PRO A 22 1.14 -5.83 7.68
CA PRO A 22 -0.27 -6.22 7.72
C PRO A 22 -1.19 -5.08 8.21
N LEU A 23 -0.79 -4.38 9.27
CA LEU A 23 -1.55 -3.25 9.81
C LEU A 23 -1.57 -2.06 8.82
N LYS A 24 -0.44 -1.82 8.15
CA LYS A 24 -0.35 -0.79 7.11
C LYS A 24 -1.27 -1.10 5.93
N ILE A 25 -1.28 -2.35 5.47
CA ILE A 25 -2.15 -2.83 4.40
C ILE A 25 -3.62 -2.65 4.79
N GLU A 26 -4.03 -3.12 5.97
CA GLU A 26 -5.40 -2.97 6.46
C GLU A 26 -5.83 -1.49 6.55
N THR A 27 -4.91 -0.62 6.98
CA THR A 27 -5.15 0.84 7.03
C THR A 27 -5.36 1.42 5.63
N LEU A 28 -4.56 1.00 4.65
CA LEU A 28 -4.68 1.44 3.27
C LEU A 28 -5.97 0.93 2.62
N GLU A 29 -6.34 -0.33 2.86
CA GLU A 29 -7.62 -0.92 2.39
C GLU A 29 -8.82 -0.15 2.92
N ASN A 30 -8.84 0.15 4.23
CA ASN A 30 -9.90 0.95 4.84
C ASN A 30 -9.96 2.37 4.25
N LYS A 31 -8.81 2.98 3.98
CA LYS A 31 -8.75 4.31 3.38
C LYS A 31 -9.26 4.30 1.94
N VAL A 32 -8.88 3.31 1.12
CA VAL A 32 -9.40 3.10 -0.24
C VAL A 32 -10.92 2.95 -0.20
N SER A 33 -11.44 2.07 0.65
CA SER A 33 -12.89 1.85 0.82
C SER A 33 -13.62 3.15 1.22
N THR A 34 -13.04 3.90 2.16
CA THR A 34 -13.61 5.19 2.60
C THR A 34 -13.65 6.22 1.48
N ILE A 35 -12.58 6.33 0.69
CA ILE A 35 -12.50 7.27 -0.42
C ILE A 35 -13.47 6.86 -1.54
N GLN A 36 -13.53 5.58 -1.87
CA GLN A 36 -14.48 5.05 -2.86
C GLN A 36 -15.94 5.28 -2.43
N ALA A 37 -16.26 5.09 -1.14
CA ALA A 37 -17.59 5.40 -0.61
C ALA A 37 -17.94 6.88 -0.81
N LYS A 38 -17.01 7.80 -0.52
CA LYS A 38 -17.18 9.24 -0.77
C LYS A 38 -17.36 9.55 -2.26
N MET A 39 -16.61 8.89 -3.14
CA MET A 39 -16.73 9.07 -4.59
C MET A 39 -18.06 8.54 -5.14
N ASN A 40 -18.67 7.58 -4.45
CA ASN A 40 -19.99 7.04 -4.79
C ASN A 40 -21.15 7.88 -4.22
N GLU A 41 -20.89 8.89 -3.40
CA GLU A 41 -21.93 9.81 -2.94
C GLU A 41 -22.49 10.61 -4.12
N ASP A 42 -23.82 10.74 -4.15
CA ASP A 42 -24.50 11.52 -5.17
C ASP A 42 -23.97 12.96 -5.18
N GLY A 43 -23.62 13.42 -6.38
CA GLY A 43 -23.11 14.77 -6.57
C GLY A 43 -21.62 14.95 -6.36
N PHE A 44 -20.85 13.93 -5.93
CA PHE A 44 -19.39 14.02 -5.82
C PHE A 44 -18.76 14.53 -7.13
N TYR A 45 -19.05 13.87 -8.25
CA TYR A 45 -18.54 14.28 -9.57
C TYR A 45 -19.16 15.57 -10.12
N THR A 46 -20.13 16.17 -9.42
CA THR A 46 -20.72 17.47 -9.78
C THR A 46 -20.10 18.63 -9.01
N GLN A 47 -19.27 18.34 -7.99
CA GLN A 47 -18.51 19.35 -7.26
C GLN A 47 -17.35 19.88 -8.12
N ASP A 48 -16.82 21.06 -7.76
CA ASP A 48 -15.67 21.63 -8.49
C ASP A 48 -14.45 20.70 -8.46
N PHE A 49 -13.67 20.79 -9.53
CA PHE A 49 -12.42 20.05 -9.71
C PHE A 49 -11.46 20.19 -8.53
N SER A 50 -11.43 21.37 -7.89
CA SER A 50 -10.60 21.61 -6.70
C SER A 50 -10.99 20.76 -5.48
N TYR A 51 -12.21 20.19 -5.46
CA TYR A 51 -12.70 19.30 -4.41
C TYR A 51 -12.63 17.83 -4.82
N THR A 52 -12.89 17.51 -6.09
CA THR A 52 -12.92 16.12 -6.57
C THR A 52 -11.53 15.58 -6.89
N GLN A 53 -10.67 16.39 -7.52
CA GLN A 53 -9.35 15.95 -7.97
C GLN A 53 -8.47 15.47 -6.81
N PRO A 54 -8.36 16.18 -5.66
CA PRO A 54 -7.54 15.70 -4.55
C PRO A 54 -8.02 14.35 -3.99
N VAL A 55 -9.33 14.10 -4.02
CA VAL A 55 -9.91 12.84 -3.54
C VAL A 55 -9.59 11.69 -4.50
N ILE A 56 -9.64 11.95 -5.81
CA ILE A 56 -9.26 10.98 -6.86
C ILE A 56 -7.75 10.68 -6.79
N ASP A 57 -6.93 11.72 -6.60
CA ASP A 57 -5.48 11.57 -6.45
C ASP A 57 -5.14 10.77 -5.18
N ASP A 58 -5.83 11.05 -4.07
CA ASP A 58 -5.69 10.30 -2.83
C ASP A 58 -6.06 8.82 -3.00
N LEU A 59 -7.12 8.51 -3.78
CA LEU A 59 -7.47 7.12 -4.10
C LEU A 59 -6.33 6.43 -4.82
N ALA A 60 -5.86 7.01 -5.93
CA ALA A 60 -4.79 6.44 -6.75
C ALA A 60 -3.49 6.26 -5.96
N ALA A 61 -3.15 7.21 -5.08
CA ALA A 61 -1.99 7.12 -4.21
C ALA A 61 -2.13 5.99 -3.18
N CYS A 62 -3.33 5.79 -2.61
CA CYS A 62 -3.57 4.69 -1.66
C CYS A 62 -3.50 3.32 -2.35
N GLU A 63 -4.06 3.19 -3.56
CA GLU A 63 -4.00 1.95 -4.35
C GLU A 63 -2.55 1.59 -4.71
N GLN A 64 -1.75 2.55 -5.18
CA GLN A 64 -0.32 2.33 -5.45
C GLN A 64 0.47 1.97 -4.18
N ALA A 65 0.17 2.63 -3.06
CA ALA A 65 0.83 2.33 -1.79
C ALA A 65 0.49 0.93 -1.28
N LEU A 66 -0.73 0.46 -1.54
CA LEU A 66 -1.22 -0.86 -1.17
C LEU A 66 -0.56 -1.96 -2.02
N GLU A 67 -0.48 -1.77 -3.34
CA GLU A 67 0.28 -2.67 -4.22
C GLU A 67 1.75 -2.78 -3.79
N ALA A 68 2.40 -1.64 -3.51
CA ALA A 68 3.77 -1.63 -3.04
C ALA A 68 3.94 -2.30 -1.66
N ALA A 69 2.97 -2.15 -0.75
CA ALA A 69 2.99 -2.80 0.55
C ALA A 69 2.86 -4.32 0.44
N TYR A 70 1.99 -4.83 -0.44
CA TYR A 70 1.88 -6.27 -0.71
C TYR A 70 3.15 -6.82 -1.34
N ALA A 71 3.68 -6.17 -2.38
CA ALA A 71 4.92 -6.62 -3.03
C ALA A 71 6.10 -6.67 -2.03
N ARG A 72 6.16 -5.70 -1.12
CA ARG A 72 7.16 -5.69 -0.04
C ARG A 72 6.93 -6.79 0.99
N TRP A 73 5.68 -7.05 1.35
CA TRP A 73 5.33 -8.13 2.27
C TRP A 73 5.73 -9.49 1.70
N ASP A 74 5.41 -9.74 0.42
CA ASP A 74 5.80 -10.96 -0.29
C ASP A 74 7.32 -11.13 -0.33
N GLU A 75 8.09 -10.08 -0.69
CA GLU A 75 9.56 -10.10 -0.68
C GLU A 75 10.11 -10.47 0.72
N LEU A 76 9.55 -9.90 1.78
CA LEU A 76 10.00 -10.12 3.14
C LEU A 76 9.63 -11.53 3.66
N GLU A 77 8.46 -12.04 3.31
CA GLU A 77 8.04 -13.41 3.61
C GLU A 77 8.94 -14.43 2.89
N GLU A 78 9.26 -14.21 1.61
CA GLU A 78 10.21 -15.05 0.86
C GLU A 78 11.59 -15.10 1.54
N LEU A 79 12.09 -13.95 2.00
CA LEU A 79 13.35 -13.86 2.75
C LEU A 79 13.27 -14.49 4.15
N GLN A 80 12.09 -14.55 4.77
CA GLN A 80 11.89 -15.22 6.06
C GLN A 80 11.97 -16.75 5.92
N GLN A 81 11.44 -17.29 4.83
CA GLN A 81 11.34 -18.72 4.57
C GLN A 81 12.60 -19.32 3.92
N SER A 82 13.55 -18.47 3.47
CA SER A 82 14.84 -18.87 2.86
C SER A 82 15.97 -19.09 3.88
#